data_AF-A0A1G8DJV0-F1
#
_entry.id   AF-A0A1G8DJV0-F1
#
_cell.length_a   1.000
_cell.length_b   1.000
_cell.length_c   1.000
_cell.angle_alpha   90.00
_cell.angle_beta   90.00
_cell.angle_gamma   90.00
#
_symmetry.space_group_name_H-M   'P 1'
#
loop_
_entity.id
_entity.type
_entity.pdbx_description
1 polymer ?
#
loop_
_entity_poly.entity_id
_entity_poly.type
_entity_poly.pdbx_seq_one_letter_code
_entity_poly.pdbx_strand_id
1 'polypeptide(L)'
;MSEIPTVLFVCVHNAGRSQMAAGYLSSRAGDAVNVRSAGSEPKDRINPLAIAVMAEEGIDIAGGTPKILSVDAVRSADVVITMGCGDACPIFPGKRYEDWELEDPAGQDIGVVRRIRNDIRDRIDALLTDLLPAGEWQGGTMSEHTSDAAMTDEEKRRDQLLAAPNAVEADAAPRIDVTEHDGITRIDIRDDAVVRPGNPEETSAEKG
;
A
#
# COMPACT_ATOMS: atom_id res chain seq x y z
N MET A 1 21.77 -16.98 21.37
CA MET A 1 21.08 -15.72 21.04
C MET A 1 21.06 -15.64 19.54
N SER A 2 19.88 -15.55 18.92
CA SER A 2 19.79 -15.19 17.50
C SER A 2 20.39 -13.79 17.36
N GLU A 3 21.39 -13.60 16.50
CA GLU A 3 21.87 -12.24 16.20
C GLU A 3 20.76 -11.47 15.47
N ILE A 4 20.60 -10.18 15.79
CA ILE A 4 19.63 -9.31 15.14
C ILE A 4 20.10 -9.07 13.70
N PRO A 5 19.35 -9.53 12.68
CA PRO A 5 19.81 -9.46 11.29
C PRO A 5 19.97 -8.00 10.85
N THR A 6 20.99 -7.75 10.02
CA THR A 6 21.25 -6.45 9.41
C THR A 6 20.84 -6.45 7.94
N VAL A 7 19.91 -5.57 7.57
CA VAL A 7 19.45 -5.38 6.20
C VAL A 7 19.99 -4.06 5.64
N LEU A 8 20.63 -4.12 4.48
CA LEU A 8 21.16 -2.97 3.76
C LEU A 8 20.41 -2.74 2.45
N PHE A 9 19.75 -1.58 2.33
CA PHE A 9 19.11 -1.14 1.08
C PHE A 9 20.04 -0.23 0.28
N VAL A 10 20.23 -0.53 -1.01
CA VAL A 10 21.16 0.19 -1.89
C VAL A 10 20.42 0.68 -3.14
N CYS A 11 20.48 1.98 -3.42
CA CYS A 11 20.06 2.53 -4.72
C CYS A 11 21.13 3.50 -5.24
N VAL A 12 20.92 4.16 -6.38
CA VAL A 12 21.93 5.10 -6.92
C VAL A 12 22.17 6.26 -5.95
N HIS A 13 21.14 7.04 -5.63
CA HIS A 13 21.28 8.33 -4.96
C HIS A 13 21.12 8.32 -3.44
N ASN A 14 20.74 7.17 -2.86
CA ASN A 14 20.31 7.05 -1.47
C ASN A 14 19.30 8.15 -1.00
N ALA A 15 18.45 8.60 -1.92
CA ALA A 15 17.54 9.72 -1.70
C ALA A 15 16.07 9.38 -1.99
N GLY A 16 15.76 8.15 -2.41
CA GLY A 16 14.42 7.73 -2.83
C GLY A 16 14.12 6.31 -2.38
N ARG A 17 14.17 5.35 -3.32
CA ARG A 17 13.84 3.92 -3.10
C ARG A 17 14.43 3.33 -1.82
N SER A 18 15.75 3.41 -1.63
CA SER A 18 16.42 2.86 -0.45
C SER A 18 16.05 3.56 0.87
N GLN A 19 15.66 4.84 0.83
CA GLN A 19 15.20 5.59 2.02
C GLN A 19 13.77 5.21 2.39
N MET A 20 12.89 5.07 1.39
CA MET A 20 11.52 4.58 1.60
C MET A 20 11.53 3.16 2.16
N ALA A 21 12.35 2.27 1.59
CA ALA A 21 12.50 0.89 2.05
C ALA A 21 13.04 0.82 3.49
N ALA A 22 14.07 1.60 3.81
CA ALA A 22 14.60 1.69 5.16
C ALA A 22 13.55 2.22 6.16
N GLY A 23 12.81 3.27 5.78
CA GLY A 23 11.74 3.82 6.60
C GLY A 23 10.65 2.80 6.91
N TYR A 24 10.18 2.05 5.90
CA TYR A 24 9.20 0.98 6.10
C TYR A 24 9.73 -0.14 6.99
N LEU A 25 10.94 -0.65 6.72
CA LEU A 25 11.50 -1.75 7.51
C LEU A 25 11.69 -1.32 8.97
N SER A 26 12.26 -0.14 9.22
CA SER A 26 12.43 0.39 10.57
C SER A 26 11.10 0.58 11.29
N SER A 27 10.11 1.14 10.60
CA SER A 27 8.78 1.39 11.16
C SER A 27 8.07 0.10 11.60
N ARG A 28 8.29 -1.00 10.89
CA ARG A 28 7.55 -2.25 11.14
C ARG A 28 8.33 -3.25 11.97
N ALA A 29 9.64 -3.36 11.77
CA ALA A 29 10.49 -4.32 12.45
C ALA A 29 10.87 -3.88 13.86
N GLY A 30 10.86 -2.58 14.15
CA GLY A 30 11.39 -2.04 15.39
C GLY A 30 12.82 -2.49 15.62
N ASP A 31 13.10 -3.01 16.81
CA ASP A 31 14.44 -3.48 17.21
C ASP A 31 14.77 -4.91 16.72
N ALA A 32 13.84 -5.58 16.01
CA ALA A 32 14.05 -6.93 15.53
C ALA A 32 14.99 -7.01 14.30
N VAL A 33 15.26 -5.88 13.64
CA VAL A 33 16.13 -5.81 12.46
C VAL A 33 16.97 -4.53 12.49
N ASN A 34 18.28 -4.67 12.27
CA ASN A 34 19.17 -3.53 12.07
C ASN A 34 19.03 -3.02 10.62
N VAL A 35 18.48 -1.83 10.44
CA VAL A 35 18.20 -1.28 9.11
C VAL A 35 19.26 -0.26 8.69
N ARG A 36 19.79 -0.41 7.47
CA ARG A 36 20.74 0.52 6.87
C ARG A 36 20.34 0.84 5.44
N SER A 37 20.75 2.01 4.96
CA SER A 37 20.67 2.36 3.55
C SER A 37 21.92 3.10 3.08
N ALA A 38 22.25 2.94 1.81
CA ALA A 38 23.36 3.62 1.16
C ALA A 38 23.09 3.82 -0.34
N GLY A 39 24.01 4.48 -1.03
CA GLY A 39 23.95 4.58 -2.48
C GLY A 39 25.29 4.79 -3.15
N SER A 40 25.37 4.44 -4.43
CA SER A 40 26.59 4.50 -5.21
C SER A 40 27.02 5.94 -5.53
N GLU A 41 26.05 6.84 -5.71
CA GLU A 41 26.23 8.25 -6.03
C GLU A 41 25.27 9.12 -5.20
N PRO A 42 25.50 9.25 -3.87
CA PRO A 42 24.55 9.92 -2.99
C PRO A 42 24.29 11.37 -3.37
N LYS A 43 23.02 11.81 -3.23
CA LYS A 43 22.67 13.24 -3.31
C LYS A 43 22.84 13.93 -1.96
N ASP A 44 22.75 15.27 -1.95
CA ASP A 44 22.89 16.05 -0.71
C ASP A 44 21.68 15.92 0.24
N ARG A 45 20.53 15.51 -0.28
CA ARG A 45 19.26 15.42 0.46
C ARG A 45 18.35 14.34 -0.10
N ILE A 46 17.46 13.86 0.77
CA ILE A 46 16.36 12.98 0.38
C ILE A 46 15.40 13.72 -0.55
N ASN A 47 14.84 12.99 -1.51
CA ASN A 47 13.84 13.49 -2.44
C ASN A 47 12.60 13.98 -1.65
N PRO A 48 12.21 15.27 -1.77
CA PRO A 48 11.03 15.80 -1.09
C PRO A 48 9.74 15.03 -1.37
N LEU A 49 9.58 14.47 -2.59
CA LEU A 49 8.43 13.63 -2.90
C LEU A 49 8.46 12.30 -2.14
N ALA A 50 9.64 11.70 -1.95
CA ALA A 50 9.76 10.50 -1.12
C ALA A 50 9.38 10.79 0.34
N ILE A 51 9.82 11.94 0.87
CA ILE A 51 9.41 12.39 2.21
C ILE A 51 7.89 12.55 2.28
N ALA A 52 7.29 13.26 1.31
CA ALA A 52 5.87 13.53 1.29
C ALA A 52 5.03 12.25 1.26
N VAL A 53 5.35 11.30 0.37
CA VAL A 53 4.56 10.06 0.26
C VAL A 53 4.76 9.11 1.44
N MET A 54 5.92 9.14 2.12
CA MET A 54 6.11 8.34 3.34
C MET A 54 5.36 8.96 4.52
N ALA A 55 5.32 10.29 4.61
CA ALA A 55 4.55 10.99 5.63
C ALA A 55 3.04 10.74 5.52
N GLU A 56 2.51 10.51 4.32
CA GLU A 56 1.11 10.07 4.12
C GLU A 56 0.79 8.76 4.85
N GLU A 57 1.79 7.90 5.06
CA GLU A 57 1.68 6.62 5.77
C GLU A 57 2.16 6.72 7.23
N GLY A 58 2.40 7.94 7.73
CA GLY A 58 2.88 8.19 9.09
C GLY A 58 4.36 7.88 9.33
N ILE A 59 5.15 7.67 8.28
CA ILE A 59 6.58 7.34 8.39
C ILE A 59 7.42 8.56 8.05
N ASP A 60 8.13 9.10 9.05
CA ASP A 60 9.06 10.21 8.85
C ASP A 60 10.44 9.72 8.40
N ILE A 61 10.83 10.09 7.19
CA ILE A 61 12.18 9.88 6.65
C ILE A 61 12.96 11.19 6.45
N ALA A 62 12.40 12.35 6.82
CA ALA A 62 12.99 13.66 6.53
C ALA A 62 14.34 13.87 7.24
N GLY A 63 14.55 13.23 8.39
CA GLY A 63 15.82 13.25 9.13
C GLY A 63 16.93 12.38 8.53
N GLY A 64 16.64 11.58 7.49
CA GLY A 64 17.64 10.74 6.86
C GLY A 64 18.66 11.56 6.06
N THR A 65 19.92 11.11 6.07
CA THR A 65 21.00 11.70 5.27
C THR A 65 21.44 10.67 4.24
N PRO A 66 21.50 11.02 2.94
CA PRO A 66 22.07 10.13 1.94
C PRO A 66 23.54 9.81 2.25
N LYS A 67 23.92 8.54 2.13
CA LYS A 67 25.25 8.02 2.50
C LYS A 67 25.87 7.20 1.39
N ILE A 68 27.18 7.31 1.25
CA ILE A 68 27.95 6.54 0.26
C ILE A 68 27.96 5.06 0.63
N LEU A 69 27.79 4.20 -0.38
CA LEU A 69 27.95 2.77 -0.25
C LEU A 69 29.42 2.45 0.07
N SER A 70 29.66 1.95 1.28
CA SER A 70 30.97 1.48 1.69
C SER A 70 31.06 -0.04 1.66
N VAL A 71 32.26 -0.55 1.41
CA VAL A 71 32.55 -1.99 1.46
C VAL A 71 32.19 -2.57 2.83
N ASP A 72 32.46 -1.84 3.91
CA ASP A 72 32.16 -2.27 5.27
C ASP A 72 30.65 -2.35 5.53
N ALA A 73 29.86 -1.45 4.95
CA ALA A 73 28.40 -1.52 5.06
C ALA A 73 27.89 -2.85 4.49
N VAL A 74 28.35 -3.23 3.30
CA VAL A 74 27.98 -4.50 2.66
C VAL A 74 28.52 -5.70 3.45
N ARG A 75 29.77 -5.63 3.92
CA ARG A 75 30.40 -6.70 4.71
C ARG A 75 29.66 -6.97 6.02
N SER A 76 29.11 -5.94 6.65
CA SER A 76 28.38 -6.04 7.92
C SER A 76 26.89 -6.38 7.77
N ALA A 77 26.35 -6.41 6.56
CA ALA A 77 24.95 -6.76 6.31
C ALA A 77 24.78 -8.27 6.14
N ASP A 78 23.66 -8.81 6.59
CA ASP A 78 23.26 -10.21 6.35
C ASP A 78 22.44 -10.33 5.07
N VAL A 79 21.64 -9.31 4.80
CA VAL A 79 20.83 -9.16 3.60
C VAL A 79 21.15 -7.83 2.91
N VAL A 80 21.42 -7.88 1.62
CA VAL A 80 21.70 -6.71 0.78
C VAL A 80 20.67 -6.65 -0.33
N ILE A 81 19.93 -5.55 -0.40
CA ILE A 81 18.84 -5.36 -1.37
C ILE A 81 19.23 -4.20 -2.30
N THR A 82 19.44 -4.51 -3.56
CA THR A 82 19.78 -3.54 -4.60
C THR A 82 18.53 -3.03 -5.32
N MET A 83 18.54 -1.76 -5.71
CA MET A 83 17.43 -1.07 -6.37
C MET A 83 17.97 -0.18 -7.48
N GLY A 84 18.49 -0.82 -8.54
CA GLY A 84 19.00 -0.12 -9.73
C GLY A 84 20.35 0.57 -9.58
N CYS A 85 21.20 0.16 -8.63
CA CYS A 85 22.60 0.63 -8.55
C CYS A 85 23.57 -0.16 -9.44
N GLY A 86 23.09 -1.19 -10.16
CA GLY A 86 23.91 -2.06 -11.01
C GLY A 86 25.04 -2.75 -10.22
N ASP A 87 26.19 -2.90 -10.87
CA ASP A 87 27.37 -3.62 -10.34
C ASP A 87 28.17 -2.83 -9.29
N ALA A 88 27.64 -1.70 -8.80
CA ALA A 88 28.32 -0.89 -7.77
C ALA A 88 28.44 -1.62 -6.42
N CYS A 89 27.66 -2.68 -6.19
CA CYS A 89 27.67 -3.42 -4.94
C CYS A 89 28.70 -4.56 -4.97
N PRO A 90 29.74 -4.55 -4.10
CA PRO A 90 30.66 -5.69 -3.98
C PRO A 90 29.94 -6.92 -3.44
N ILE A 91 30.20 -8.09 -4.04
CA ILE A 91 29.60 -9.36 -3.62
C ILE A 91 30.52 -10.08 -2.62
N PHE A 92 29.95 -10.49 -1.49
CA PHE A 92 30.61 -11.28 -0.46
C PHE A 92 29.91 -12.63 -0.30
N PRO A 93 30.65 -13.74 -0.10
CA PRO A 93 30.04 -15.04 0.13
C PRO A 93 29.30 -15.09 1.48
N GLY A 94 28.28 -15.95 1.58
CA GLY A 94 27.56 -16.21 2.82
C GLY A 94 26.53 -15.16 3.22
N LYS A 95 26.11 -14.30 2.27
CA LYS A 95 25.07 -13.28 2.48
C LYS A 95 23.94 -13.48 1.49
N ARG A 96 22.77 -12.99 1.85
CA ARG A 96 21.63 -12.94 0.94
C ARG A 96 21.69 -11.65 0.12
N TYR A 97 21.51 -11.78 -1.18
CA TYR A 97 21.39 -10.66 -2.10
C TYR A 97 20.05 -10.75 -2.82
N GLU A 98 19.35 -9.62 -2.90
CA GLU A 98 18.14 -9.47 -3.72
C GLU A 98 18.28 -8.24 -4.60
N ASP A 99 17.78 -8.33 -5.82
CA ASP A 99 17.64 -7.19 -6.71
C ASP A 99 16.16 -6.87 -6.91
N TRP A 100 15.76 -5.70 -6.45
CA TRP A 100 14.40 -5.21 -6.59
C TRP A 100 14.34 -4.25 -7.78
N GLU A 101 13.79 -4.74 -8.89
CA GLU A 101 13.44 -3.91 -10.03
C GLU A 101 12.30 -2.97 -9.64
N LEU A 102 12.66 -1.69 -9.48
CA LEU A 102 11.77 -0.60 -9.08
C LEU A 102 11.99 0.58 -10.01
N GLU A 103 10.88 1.21 -10.43
CA GLU A 103 10.90 2.47 -11.18
C GLU A 103 11.66 3.57 -10.40
N ASP A 104 12.39 4.45 -11.10
CA ASP A 104 13.14 5.51 -10.46
C ASP A 104 12.24 6.72 -10.14
N PRO A 105 12.11 7.15 -8.86
CA PRO A 105 11.23 8.26 -8.50
C PRO A 105 11.78 9.65 -8.88
N ALA A 106 12.97 9.73 -9.47
CA ALA A 106 13.60 11.01 -9.81
C ALA A 106 12.87 11.69 -10.98
N GLY A 107 12.42 12.93 -10.77
CA GLY A 107 11.72 13.70 -11.80
C GLY A 107 10.29 13.24 -12.11
N GLN A 108 9.79 12.23 -11.39
CA GLN A 108 8.44 11.71 -11.55
C GLN A 108 7.42 12.54 -10.75
N ASP A 109 6.14 12.43 -11.12
CA ASP A 109 5.05 13.01 -10.35
C ASP A 109 4.75 12.22 -9.07
N ILE A 110 4.04 12.86 -8.13
CA ILE A 110 3.73 12.26 -6.82
C ILE A 110 2.93 10.95 -6.94
N GLY A 111 2.09 10.80 -7.97
CA GLY A 111 1.31 9.58 -8.20
C GLY A 111 2.19 8.38 -8.56
N VAL A 112 3.20 8.59 -9.41
CA VAL A 112 4.24 7.57 -9.69
C VAL A 112 5.01 7.23 -8.42
N VAL A 113 5.44 8.24 -7.66
CA VAL A 113 6.22 8.02 -6.43
C VAL A 113 5.39 7.24 -5.38
N ARG A 114 4.07 7.47 -5.28
CA ARG A 114 3.17 6.64 -4.45
C ARG A 114 3.09 5.19 -4.93
N ARG A 115 3.09 4.93 -6.24
CA ARG A 115 3.12 3.54 -6.75
C ARG A 115 4.42 2.85 -6.37
N ILE A 116 5.57 3.52 -6.54
CA ILE A 116 6.88 3.00 -6.11
C ILE A 116 6.89 2.73 -4.61
N ARG A 117 6.35 3.66 -3.80
CA ARG A 117 6.19 3.48 -2.35
C ARG A 117 5.39 2.23 -2.03
N ASN A 118 4.26 2.01 -2.68
CA ASN A 118 3.40 0.85 -2.44
C ASN A 118 4.07 -0.47 -2.87
N ASP A 119 4.80 -0.48 -3.98
CA ASP A 119 5.59 -1.66 -4.39
C ASP A 119 6.67 -1.99 -3.33
N ILE A 120 7.40 -0.97 -2.87
CA ILE A 120 8.37 -1.13 -1.77
C ILE A 120 7.69 -1.67 -0.51
N ARG A 121 6.52 -1.13 -0.16
CA ARG A 121 5.75 -1.56 1.01
C ARG A 121 5.49 -3.06 0.97
N ASP A 122 4.95 -3.55 -0.14
CA ASP A 122 4.53 -4.93 -0.29
C ASP A 122 5.74 -5.89 -0.25
N ARG A 123 6.88 -5.47 -0.83
CA ARG A 123 8.13 -6.23 -0.75
C ARG A 123 8.73 -6.27 0.66
N ILE A 124 8.57 -5.19 1.42
CA ILE A 124 9.02 -5.12 2.83
C ILE A 124 8.21 -6.09 3.69
N ASP A 125 6.89 -6.19 3.46
CA ASP A 125 6.03 -7.11 4.21
C ASP A 125 6.39 -8.57 3.90
N ALA A 126 6.70 -8.87 2.64
CA ALA A 126 7.23 -10.17 2.24
C ALA A 126 8.59 -10.48 2.88
N LEU A 127 9.51 -9.51 2.87
CA LEU A 127 10.83 -9.64 3.48
C LEU A 127 10.73 -9.92 4.99
N LEU A 128 9.82 -9.23 5.70
CA LEU A 128 9.65 -9.41 7.15
C LEU A 128 9.08 -10.76 7.52
N THR A 129 8.12 -11.26 6.72
CA THR A 129 7.56 -12.61 6.88
C THR A 129 8.63 -13.69 6.79
N ASP A 130 9.65 -13.47 5.96
CA ASP A 130 10.73 -14.41 5.73
C ASP A 130 11.90 -14.24 6.72
N LEU A 131 12.19 -13.00 7.16
CA LEU A 131 13.23 -12.72 8.14
C LEU A 131 12.85 -13.11 9.57
N LEU A 132 11.57 -13.01 9.93
CA LEU A 132 11.12 -13.18 11.30
C LEU A 132 10.20 -14.41 11.38
N PRO A 133 10.53 -15.43 12.21
CA PRO A 133 9.70 -16.61 12.33
C PRO A 133 8.29 -16.23 12.81
N ALA A 134 7.29 -16.98 12.34
CA ALA A 134 5.89 -16.85 12.74
C ALA A 134 5.74 -17.05 14.27
N GLY A 135 5.84 -15.96 15.02
CA GLY A 135 5.87 -15.96 16.48
C GLY A 135 6.38 -14.64 17.09
N GLU A 136 7.17 -13.86 16.34
CA GLU A 136 7.72 -12.58 16.83
C GLU A 136 7.20 -11.35 16.06
N TRP A 137 6.31 -11.55 15.08
CA TRP A 137 5.75 -10.47 14.26
C TRP A 137 4.23 -10.46 14.28
N GLN A 138 3.64 -9.55 15.06
CA GLN A 138 2.21 -9.20 14.98
C GLN A 138 2.05 -8.08 13.96
N GLY A 139 2.22 -8.40 12.67
CA GLY A 139 2.27 -7.36 11.63
C GLY A 139 1.94 -7.82 10.22
N GLY A 140 1.08 -8.84 10.05
CA GLY A 140 0.77 -9.34 8.71
C GLY A 140 -0.45 -10.24 8.64
N THR A 141 -1.54 -9.90 9.32
CA THR A 141 -2.85 -10.29 8.78
C THR A 141 -3.08 -9.43 7.56
N MET A 142 -3.31 -10.08 6.41
CA MET A 142 -3.86 -9.43 5.23
C MET A 142 -4.92 -8.41 5.66
N SER A 143 -4.79 -7.21 5.11
CA SER A 143 -5.72 -6.08 5.21
C SER A 143 -7.21 -6.53 5.20
N GLU A 144 -7.75 -6.83 6.38
CA GLU A 144 -9.11 -6.44 6.69
C GLU A 144 -9.04 -4.97 7.08
N HIS A 145 -9.56 -4.16 6.17
CA HIS A 145 -9.88 -2.75 6.29
C HIS A 145 -10.13 -2.36 7.75
N THR A 146 -9.16 -1.67 8.35
CA THR A 146 -9.41 -0.97 9.61
C THR A 146 -10.21 0.28 9.27
N SER A 147 -11.54 0.18 9.38
CA SER A 147 -12.38 1.32 9.70
C SER A 147 -12.92 1.08 11.11
N ASP A 148 -12.50 1.97 12.00
CA ASP A 148 -12.94 2.06 13.38
C ASP A 148 -14.46 2.29 13.47
N ALA A 149 -15.05 1.84 14.58
CA ALA A 149 -16.47 1.81 14.95
C ALA A 149 -17.35 0.71 14.32
N ALA A 150 -17.88 -0.15 15.19
CA ALA A 150 -18.82 -1.23 14.87
C ALA A 150 -20.16 -0.68 14.33
N MET A 151 -20.19 -0.38 13.03
CA MET A 151 -21.44 -0.17 12.30
C MET A 151 -22.06 -1.51 11.95
N THR A 152 -23.36 -1.63 12.24
CA THR A 152 -24.18 -2.79 11.89
C THR A 152 -24.30 -2.93 10.36
N ASP A 153 -24.64 -4.13 9.88
CA ASP A 153 -24.77 -4.39 8.43
C ASP A 153 -25.79 -3.45 7.76
N GLU A 154 -26.80 -3.01 8.51
CA GLU A 154 -27.79 -2.02 8.07
C GLU A 154 -27.17 -0.62 7.88
N GLU A 155 -26.26 -0.22 8.76
CA GLU A 155 -25.58 1.08 8.67
C GLU A 155 -24.57 1.11 7.53
N LYS A 156 -23.86 0.00 7.29
CA LYS A 156 -22.98 -0.16 6.13
C LYS A 156 -23.77 -0.11 4.82
N ARG A 157 -24.93 -0.78 4.78
CA ARG A 157 -25.83 -0.74 3.62
C ARG A 157 -26.32 0.68 3.34
N ARG A 158 -26.69 1.44 4.38
CA ARG A 158 -27.14 2.83 4.27
C ARG A 158 -26.03 3.75 3.75
N ASP A 159 -24.82 3.65 4.29
CA ASP A 159 -23.67 4.46 3.88
C ASP A 159 -23.27 4.21 2.41
N GLN A 160 -23.24 2.93 2.01
CA GLN A 160 -22.92 2.52 0.64
C GLN A 160 -23.95 3.02 -0.39
N LEU A 161 -25.21 3.22 0.02
CA LEU A 161 -26.27 3.76 -0.83
C LEU A 161 -26.20 5.29 -0.97
N LEU A 162 -25.61 6.00 0.00
CA LEU A 162 -25.54 7.48 0.03
C LEU A 162 -24.22 8.05 -0.53
N ALA A 163 -23.25 7.19 -0.90
CA ALA A 163 -21.92 7.60 -1.34
C ALA A 163 -21.86 8.24 -2.75
N ALA A 164 -22.97 8.32 -3.48
CA ALA A 164 -23.00 9.02 -4.77
C ALA A 164 -23.16 10.55 -4.55
N PRO A 165 -22.30 11.40 -5.14
CA PRO A 165 -22.46 12.84 -5.03
C PRO A 165 -23.83 13.25 -5.61
N ASN A 166 -24.65 13.90 -4.77
CA ASN A 166 -26.06 14.30 -4.99
C ASN A 166 -27.14 13.22 -4.72
N ALA A 167 -26.82 12.09 -4.09
CA ALA A 167 -27.84 11.15 -3.63
C ALA A 167 -28.74 11.79 -2.56
N VAL A 168 -30.05 11.60 -2.70
CA VAL A 168 -31.05 12.01 -1.70
C VAL A 168 -31.64 10.77 -1.01
N GLU A 169 -32.25 10.94 0.17
CA GLU A 169 -32.87 9.83 0.92
C GLU A 169 -33.87 8.99 0.09
N ALA A 170 -34.52 9.59 -0.90
CA ALA A 170 -35.42 8.88 -1.82
C ALA A 170 -34.70 7.87 -2.73
N ASP A 171 -33.40 8.07 -3.01
CA ASP A 171 -32.61 7.15 -3.83
C ASP A 171 -32.30 5.84 -3.10
N ALA A 172 -32.23 5.88 -1.77
CA ALA A 172 -32.01 4.74 -0.89
C ALA A 172 -33.31 4.00 -0.51
N ALA A 173 -34.48 4.52 -0.89
CA ALA A 173 -35.77 3.90 -0.57
C ALA A 173 -35.91 2.50 -1.22
N PRO A 174 -36.39 1.47 -0.49
CA PRO A 174 -36.59 0.13 -1.06
C PRO A 174 -37.55 0.17 -2.24
N ARG A 175 -37.14 -0.37 -3.39
CA ARG A 175 -37.94 -0.38 -4.63
C ARG A 175 -38.67 -1.72 -4.86
N ILE A 176 -38.48 -2.67 -3.97
CA ILE A 176 -39.05 -4.01 -4.04
C ILE A 176 -39.76 -4.33 -2.72
N ASP A 177 -40.87 -5.03 -2.83
CA ASP A 177 -41.52 -5.71 -1.73
C ASP A 177 -41.18 -7.18 -1.79
N VAL A 178 -40.71 -7.72 -0.66
CA VAL A 178 -40.46 -9.15 -0.50
C VAL A 178 -41.56 -9.69 0.39
N THR A 179 -42.37 -10.60 -0.14
CA THR A 179 -43.43 -11.27 0.60
C THR A 179 -43.17 -12.78 0.63
N GLU A 180 -43.54 -13.44 1.71
CA GLU A 180 -43.38 -14.89 1.85
C GLU A 180 -44.77 -15.52 2.01
N HIS A 181 -45.11 -16.43 1.11
CA HIS A 181 -46.38 -17.14 1.13
C HIS A 181 -46.16 -18.62 0.83
N ASP A 182 -46.66 -19.50 1.70
CA ASP A 182 -46.53 -20.96 1.58
C ASP A 182 -45.09 -21.46 1.37
N GLY A 183 -44.12 -20.80 2.03
CA GLY A 183 -42.69 -21.16 1.93
C GLY A 183 -42.05 -20.76 0.60
N ILE A 184 -42.72 -19.93 -0.21
CA ILE A 184 -42.19 -19.35 -1.44
C ILE A 184 -41.99 -17.86 -1.22
N THR A 185 -40.74 -17.40 -1.35
CA THR A 185 -40.40 -15.97 -1.35
C THR A 185 -40.74 -15.36 -2.71
N ARG A 186 -41.63 -14.37 -2.71
CA ARG A 186 -41.99 -13.56 -3.87
C ARG A 186 -41.36 -12.18 -3.74
N ILE A 187 -40.75 -11.72 -4.83
CA ILE A 187 -40.14 -10.39 -4.93
C ILE A 187 -40.91 -9.63 -6.00
N ASP A 188 -41.63 -8.59 -5.60
CA ASP A 188 -42.41 -7.73 -6.49
C ASP A 188 -41.81 -6.31 -6.49
N ILE A 189 -41.82 -5.61 -7.62
CA ILE A 189 -41.38 -4.21 -7.69
C ILE A 189 -42.53 -3.34 -7.18
N ARG A 190 -42.27 -2.42 -6.25
CA ARG A 190 -43.30 -1.55 -5.69
C ARG A 190 -43.96 -0.68 -6.74
N ASP A 191 -45.24 -0.38 -6.55
CA ASP A 191 -46.05 0.45 -7.46
C ASP A 191 -45.61 1.91 -7.55
N ASP A 192 -44.88 2.39 -6.55
CA ASP A 192 -44.30 3.73 -6.50
C ASP A 192 -42.84 3.81 -7.01
N ALA A 193 -42.28 2.72 -7.54
CA ALA A 193 -40.91 2.71 -8.05
C ALA A 193 -40.76 3.58 -9.31
N VAL A 194 -39.89 4.59 -9.25
CA VAL A 194 -39.67 5.62 -10.29
C VAL A 194 -39.19 5.04 -11.64
N VAL A 195 -38.56 3.87 -11.65
CA VAL A 195 -38.07 3.20 -12.86
C VAL A 195 -38.51 1.75 -12.85
N ARG A 196 -39.36 1.37 -13.81
CA ARG A 196 -39.79 -0.02 -14.04
C ARG A 196 -39.15 -0.57 -15.30
N PRO A 197 -38.38 -1.67 -15.23
CA PRO A 197 -37.88 -2.34 -16.43
C PRO A 197 -39.07 -2.96 -17.17
N GLY A 198 -39.44 -2.37 -18.30
CA GLY A 198 -40.46 -2.90 -19.21
C GLY A 198 -41.75 -2.07 -19.29
N ASN A 199 -41.69 -0.89 -19.92
CA ASN A 199 -42.83 -0.39 -20.69
C ASN A 199 -42.32 0.04 -22.09
N PRO A 200 -42.70 -0.64 -23.19
CA PRO A 200 -42.17 -0.33 -24.52
C PRO A 200 -42.74 0.97 -25.14
N GLU A 201 -43.69 1.66 -24.50
CA GLU A 201 -44.45 2.75 -25.15
C GLU A 201 -43.85 4.16 -25.06
N GLU A 202 -42.71 4.39 -24.39
CA GLU A 202 -42.07 5.73 -24.32
C GLU A 202 -40.75 5.83 -25.10
N THR A 203 -40.69 5.23 -26.29
CA THR A 203 -39.61 5.49 -27.26
C THR A 203 -40.15 6.16 -28.52
N SER A 204 -40.79 7.33 -28.40
CA SER A 204 -41.07 8.22 -29.55
C SER A 204 -41.55 9.62 -29.11
N ALA A 205 -40.67 10.49 -28.62
CA ALA A 205 -40.80 11.94 -28.79
C ALA A 205 -39.60 12.67 -28.17
N GLU A 206 -38.57 12.96 -28.97
CA GLU A 206 -37.86 14.25 -29.00
C GLU A 206 -36.75 14.18 -30.06
N LYS A 207 -37.18 14.31 -31.32
CA LYS A 207 -36.41 14.98 -32.36
C LYS A 207 -37.37 15.98 -33.00
N GLY A 208 -37.19 17.25 -32.65
CA GLY A 208 -37.92 18.40 -33.18
C GLY A 208 -37.38 19.67 -32.56
#